data_AF-A0A378TQ07-F1
#
_entry.id   AF-A0A378TQ07-F1
#
_cell.length_a   1.000
_cell.length_b   1.000
_cell.length_c   1.000
_cell.angle_alpha   90.00
_cell.angle_beta   90.00
_cell.angle_gamma   90.00
#
_symmetry.space_group_name_H-M   'P 1'
#
loop_
_entity.id
_entity.type
_entity.pdbx_description
1 polymer ?
#
loop_
_entity_poly.entity_id
_entity_poly.type
_entity_poly.pdbx_seq_one_letter_code
_entity_poly.pdbx_strand_id
1 'polypeptide(L)'
;MTFIIAIQAKDSIVVVSDTSSFYITDDGRIKPHPHKRLPKLTLDSHQNVRTANGISQLSDMVFDTIASNQELHELRRQLAKVSDVYLAHFKNSPALVEQIQLTTIYCSLLLDTGPRLYSIHTDSIERFEDNSISILSAKHADPTNILLELQQLQKSIKPVKEFVDELSCISHYLRLIKPIFKKTHTLGDSSMDFHVYFGASTGYYFEHIPNTY
;
A
#
# COMPACT_ATOMS: atom_id res chain seq x y z
N MET A 1 10.95 0.91 6.76
CA MET A 1 9.53 1.03 7.09
C MET A 1 8.74 1.48 5.87
N THR A 2 7.60 0.81 5.68
CA THR A 2 6.63 1.13 4.64
C THR A 2 5.39 1.62 5.33
N PHE A 3 4.87 2.77 4.91
CA PHE A 3 3.64 3.36 5.42
C PHE A 3 2.70 3.56 4.24
N ILE A 4 1.59 2.82 4.25
CA ILE A 4 0.58 2.87 3.19
C ILE A 4 -0.77 3.16 3.86
N ILE A 5 -1.57 4.02 3.23
CA ILE A 5 -2.98 4.20 3.54
C ILE A 5 -3.78 3.68 2.35
N ALA A 6 -4.69 2.76 2.62
CA ALA A 6 -5.63 2.22 1.64
C ALA A 6 -7.05 2.62 2.04
N ILE A 7 -7.80 3.20 1.12
CA ILE A 7 -9.16 3.68 1.32
C ILE A 7 -10.06 3.01 0.28
N GLN A 8 -11.11 2.33 0.75
CA GLN A 8 -12.19 1.85 -0.09
C GLN A 8 -13.40 2.76 0.12
N ALA A 9 -13.73 3.59 -0.86
CA ALA A 9 -15.04 4.23 -0.94
C ALA A 9 -16.01 3.33 -1.70
N LYS A 10 -17.31 3.69 -1.75
CA LYS A 10 -18.34 2.83 -2.35
C LYS A 10 -18.13 2.52 -3.84
N ASP A 11 -17.58 3.47 -4.60
CA ASP A 11 -17.41 3.42 -6.06
C ASP A 11 -15.99 3.75 -6.54
N SER A 12 -15.05 3.87 -5.60
CA SER A 12 -13.70 4.36 -5.85
C SER A 12 -12.75 3.90 -4.76
N ILE A 13 -11.45 3.97 -5.08
CA ILE A 13 -10.37 3.58 -4.17
C ILE A 13 -9.28 4.64 -4.17
N VAL A 14 -8.62 4.80 -3.03
CA VAL A 14 -7.43 5.63 -2.88
C VAL A 14 -6.35 4.83 -2.20
N VAL A 15 -5.17 4.73 -2.81
CA VAL A 15 -4.01 4.07 -2.20
C VAL A 15 -2.84 5.05 -2.22
N VAL A 16 -2.22 5.27 -1.08
CA VAL A 16 -1.05 6.14 -0.95
C VAL A 16 0.06 5.41 -0.24
N SER A 17 1.30 5.57 -0.71
CA SER A 17 2.47 4.95 -0.08
C SER A 17 3.60 5.96 0.08
N ASP A 18 4.33 5.87 1.19
CA ASP A 18 5.58 6.62 1.35
C ASP A 18 6.64 6.17 0.34
N THR A 19 7.68 6.98 0.17
CA THR A 19 8.75 6.71 -0.80
C THR A 19 10.05 6.18 -0.17
N SER A 20 10.06 5.86 1.13
CA SER A 20 11.27 5.40 1.82
C SER A 20 11.69 4.00 1.35
N SER A 21 12.96 3.82 1.01
CA SER A 21 13.50 2.53 0.58
C SER A 21 14.49 1.96 1.61
N PHE A 22 14.58 0.63 1.69
CA PHE A 22 15.42 -0.11 2.65
C PHE A 22 16.13 -1.26 1.94
N TYR A 23 17.26 -1.67 2.47
CA TYR A 23 18.00 -2.86 2.02
C TYR A 23 18.36 -3.74 3.20
N ILE A 24 18.57 -5.02 2.91
CA ILE A 24 19.07 -6.02 3.86
C ILE A 24 20.59 -6.09 3.68
N THR A 25 21.35 -5.91 4.75
CA THR A 25 22.82 -6.10 4.76
C THR A 25 23.18 -7.58 4.87
N ASP A 26 24.44 -7.92 4.56
CA ASP A 26 24.95 -9.31 4.62
C ASP A 26 24.78 -9.97 6.01
N ASP A 27 24.75 -9.17 7.08
CA ASP A 27 24.48 -9.61 8.46
C ASP A 27 22.97 -9.69 8.81
N GLY A 28 22.09 -9.58 7.81
CA GLY A 28 20.64 -9.70 7.95
C GLY A 28 19.94 -8.49 8.58
N ARG A 29 20.61 -7.34 8.71
CA ARG A 29 20.00 -6.12 9.26
C ARG A 29 19.30 -5.31 8.16
N ILE A 30 18.19 -4.67 8.52
CA ILE A 30 17.45 -3.77 7.62
C ILE A 30 17.97 -2.34 7.83
N LYS A 31 18.46 -1.70 6.76
CA LYS A 31 18.96 -0.32 6.79
C LYS A 31 18.23 0.56 5.77
N PRO A 32 17.94 1.84 6.10
CA PRO A 32 17.35 2.77 5.15
C PRO A 32 18.36 3.12 4.05
N HIS A 33 17.86 3.34 2.83
CA HIS A 33 18.60 4.07 1.82
C HIS A 33 18.42 5.59 2.07
N PRO A 34 19.46 6.33 2.46
CA PRO A 34 19.32 7.72 2.87
C PRO A 34 18.84 8.66 1.75
N HIS A 35 19.20 8.35 0.50
CA HIS A 35 18.93 9.22 -0.66
C HIS A 35 18.13 8.51 -1.77
N LYS A 36 17.70 7.26 -1.55
CA LYS A 36 16.91 6.52 -2.53
C LYS A 36 15.45 6.64 -2.17
N ARG A 37 14.67 7.22 -3.09
CA ARG A 37 13.21 7.24 -3.04
C ARG A 37 12.69 6.32 -4.13
N LEU A 38 11.84 5.37 -3.77
CA LEU A 38 11.25 4.42 -4.71
C LEU A 38 9.73 4.44 -4.60
N PRO A 39 9.01 4.34 -5.72
CA PRO A 39 7.59 4.03 -5.69
C PRO A 39 7.38 2.64 -5.08
N LYS A 40 6.36 2.52 -4.23
CA LYS A 40 5.89 1.23 -3.69
C LYS A 40 4.57 0.80 -4.32
N LEU A 41 3.89 1.74 -4.97
CA LEU A 41 2.74 1.48 -5.81
C LEU A 41 3.22 1.16 -7.22
N THR A 42 2.66 0.10 -7.79
CA THR A 42 2.85 -0.30 -9.18
C THR A 42 1.49 -0.47 -9.84
N LEU A 43 1.45 -0.36 -11.17
CA LEU A 43 0.25 -0.62 -11.96
C LEU A 43 0.44 -1.90 -12.75
N ASP A 44 -0.60 -2.71 -12.84
CA ASP A 44 -0.61 -3.85 -13.76
C ASP A 44 -1.07 -3.47 -15.17
N SER A 45 -1.10 -4.45 -16.08
CA SER A 45 -1.53 -4.28 -17.47
C SER A 45 -2.97 -3.78 -17.63
N HIS A 46 -3.79 -3.87 -16.58
CA HIS A 46 -5.16 -3.41 -16.52
C HIS A 46 -5.31 -2.12 -15.71
N GLN A 47 -4.19 -1.45 -15.38
CA GLN A 47 -4.15 -0.21 -14.60
C GLN A 47 -4.65 -0.39 -13.17
N ASN A 48 -4.69 -1.62 -12.65
CA ASN A 48 -4.95 -1.86 -11.23
C ASN A 48 -3.71 -1.55 -10.41
N VAL A 49 -3.89 -0.95 -9.23
CA VAL A 49 -2.80 -0.70 -8.30
C VAL A 49 -2.40 -1.98 -7.55
N ARG A 50 -1.11 -2.18 -7.39
CA ARG A 50 -0.50 -3.22 -6.54
C ARG A 50 0.54 -2.58 -5.61
N THR A 51 0.58 -3.05 -4.38
CA THR A 51 1.59 -2.67 -3.38
C THR A 51 1.76 -3.79 -2.37
N ALA A 52 2.84 -3.77 -1.60
CA ALA A 52 3.04 -4.74 -0.53
C ALA A 52 3.65 -4.06 0.71
N ASN A 53 3.42 -4.66 1.87
CA ASN A 53 4.24 -4.43 3.06
C ASN A 53 5.22 -5.60 3.25
N GLY A 54 6.20 -5.46 4.14
CA GLY A 54 7.23 -6.49 4.36
C GLY A 54 8.43 -6.36 3.41
N ILE A 55 8.87 -7.48 2.83
CA ILE A 55 10.10 -7.55 2.00
C ILE A 55 9.78 -7.26 0.54
N SER A 56 10.28 -6.13 0.00
CA SER A 56 9.97 -5.69 -1.36
C SER A 56 10.41 -6.67 -2.44
N GLN A 57 11.56 -7.35 -2.26
CA GLN A 57 12.01 -8.37 -3.23
C GLN A 57 11.03 -9.54 -3.34
N LEU A 58 10.32 -9.87 -2.26
CA LEU A 58 9.32 -10.93 -2.25
C LEU A 58 8.14 -10.52 -3.14
N SER A 59 7.60 -9.33 -2.91
CA SER A 59 6.48 -8.81 -3.70
C SER A 59 6.83 -8.65 -5.17
N ASP A 60 8.04 -8.18 -5.49
CA ASP A 60 8.48 -8.00 -6.88
C ASP A 60 8.46 -9.34 -7.64
N MET A 61 8.96 -10.43 -7.06
CA MET A 61 8.89 -11.75 -7.71
C MET A 61 7.46 -12.26 -7.85
N VAL A 62 6.58 -12.01 -6.88
CA VAL A 62 5.16 -12.39 -7.01
C VAL A 62 4.52 -11.62 -8.15
N PHE A 63 4.79 -10.31 -8.27
CA PHE A 63 4.27 -9.47 -9.33
C PHE A 63 4.82 -9.85 -10.70
N ASP A 64 6.11 -10.16 -10.81
CA ASP A 64 6.77 -10.61 -12.05
C ASP A 64 6.23 -11.97 -12.53
N THR A 65 5.88 -12.85 -11.59
CA THR A 65 5.33 -14.18 -11.92
C THR A 65 3.89 -14.09 -12.45
N ILE A 66 3.17 -13.01 -12.14
CA ILE A 66 1.76 -12.84 -12.47
C ILE A 66 1.64 -11.80 -13.57
N ALA A 67 2.04 -12.24 -14.76
CA ALA A 67 2.11 -11.41 -15.95
C ALA A 67 0.75 -11.08 -16.59
N SER A 68 -0.38 -11.64 -16.14
CA SER A 68 -1.62 -11.48 -16.93
C SER A 68 -2.94 -11.95 -16.32
N ASN A 69 -2.95 -12.71 -15.22
CA ASN A 69 -4.21 -13.26 -14.69
C ASN A 69 -4.58 -12.54 -13.40
N GLN A 70 -5.71 -11.81 -13.42
CA GLN A 70 -6.33 -11.11 -12.28
C GLN A 70 -6.84 -12.05 -11.16
N GLU A 71 -6.37 -13.30 -11.12
CA GLU A 71 -6.83 -14.29 -10.16
C GLU A 71 -6.14 -14.10 -8.82
N LEU A 72 -6.87 -13.51 -7.86
CA LEU A 72 -6.41 -13.32 -6.48
C LEU A 72 -5.88 -14.62 -5.85
N HIS A 73 -6.46 -15.77 -6.22
CA HIS A 73 -6.02 -17.07 -5.73
C HIS A 73 -4.64 -17.48 -6.25
N GLU A 74 -4.28 -17.08 -7.47
CA GLU A 74 -2.94 -17.33 -8.02
C GLU A 74 -1.93 -16.37 -7.37
N LEU A 75 -2.29 -15.10 -7.16
CA LEU A 75 -1.52 -14.16 -6.34
C LEU A 75 -1.20 -14.75 -4.95
N ARG A 76 -2.21 -15.28 -4.26
CA ARG A 76 -2.04 -15.93 -2.96
C ARG A 76 -1.11 -17.14 -3.03
N ARG A 77 -1.29 -18.00 -4.05
CA ARG A 77 -0.48 -19.22 -4.23
C ARG A 77 0.99 -18.87 -4.47
N GLN A 78 1.27 -17.89 -5.32
CA GLN A 78 2.64 -17.45 -5.57
C GLN A 78 3.25 -16.78 -4.34
N LEU A 79 2.49 -15.96 -3.61
CA LEU A 79 2.94 -15.40 -2.33
C LEU A 79 3.37 -16.50 -1.36
N ALA A 80 2.54 -17.53 -1.16
CA ALA A 80 2.88 -18.66 -0.29
C ALA A 80 4.18 -19.37 -0.76
N LYS A 81 4.29 -19.67 -2.06
CA LYS A 81 5.45 -20.35 -2.63
C LYS A 81 6.75 -19.56 -2.46
N VAL A 82 6.73 -18.26 -2.74
CA VAL A 82 7.91 -17.39 -2.63
C VAL A 82 8.28 -17.20 -1.15
N SER A 83 7.28 -17.04 -0.27
CA SER A 83 7.49 -16.97 1.18
C SER A 83 8.20 -18.22 1.72
N ASP A 84 7.80 -19.43 1.32
CA ASP A 84 8.45 -20.68 1.76
C ASP A 84 9.95 -20.72 1.39
N VAL A 85 10.30 -20.28 0.18
CA VAL A 85 11.69 -20.20 -0.29
C VAL A 85 12.48 -19.21 0.58
N TYR A 86 11.91 -18.05 0.87
CA TYR A 86 12.57 -17.01 1.67
C TYR A 86 12.71 -17.42 3.14
N LEU A 87 11.71 -18.07 3.72
CA LEU A 87 11.77 -18.62 5.07
C LEU A 87 12.88 -19.66 5.21
N ALA A 88 13.05 -20.53 4.22
CA ALA A 88 14.15 -21.49 4.20
C ALA A 88 15.53 -20.82 4.14
N HIS A 89 15.66 -19.76 3.34
CA HIS A 89 16.91 -19.01 3.19
C HIS A 89 17.28 -18.20 4.44
N PHE A 90 16.31 -17.52 5.05
CA PHE A 90 16.52 -16.61 6.18
C PHE A 90 16.19 -17.22 7.56
N LYS A 91 16.11 -18.55 7.67
CA LYS A 91 15.70 -19.26 8.90
C LYS A 91 16.49 -18.87 10.17
N ASN A 92 17.72 -18.38 10.02
CA ASN A 92 18.59 -17.98 11.13
C ASN A 92 18.47 -16.48 11.49
N SER A 93 17.54 -15.75 10.86
CA SER A 93 17.33 -14.31 11.05
C SER A 93 15.89 -14.05 11.52
N PRO A 94 15.62 -14.10 12.85
CA PRO A 94 14.26 -13.98 13.39
C PRO A 94 13.49 -12.75 12.90
N ALA A 95 14.18 -11.60 12.81
CA ALA A 95 13.57 -10.36 12.31
C ALA A 95 13.13 -10.44 10.84
N LEU A 96 13.87 -11.17 10.00
CA LEU A 96 13.49 -11.38 8.60
C LEU A 96 12.38 -12.42 8.48
N VAL A 97 12.44 -13.49 9.27
CA VAL A 97 11.37 -14.50 9.34
C VAL A 97 10.03 -13.84 9.69
N GLU A 98 10.00 -12.99 10.71
CA GLU A 98 8.80 -12.23 11.09
C GLU A 98 8.29 -11.35 9.95
N GLN A 99 9.18 -10.60 9.28
CA GLN A 99 8.79 -9.74 8.15
C GLN A 99 8.28 -10.53 6.94
N ILE A 100 8.82 -11.72 6.67
CA ILE A 100 8.31 -12.61 5.62
C ILE A 100 6.91 -13.09 5.97
N GLN A 101 6.69 -13.54 7.21
CA GLN A 101 5.38 -14.01 7.68
C GLN A 101 4.32 -12.90 7.67
N LEU A 102 4.72 -11.66 7.93
CA LEU A 102 3.83 -10.49 7.91
C LEU A 102 3.69 -9.86 6.50
N THR A 103 4.30 -10.44 5.47
CA THR A 103 4.21 -9.90 4.11
C THR A 103 2.80 -10.09 3.57
N THR A 104 2.17 -8.98 3.22
CA THR A 104 0.82 -8.90 2.65
C THR A 104 0.90 -8.15 1.34
N ILE A 105 0.27 -8.72 0.31
CA ILE A 105 0.07 -8.04 -0.97
C ILE A 105 -1.28 -7.33 -0.92
N TYR A 106 -1.31 -6.11 -1.42
CA TYR A 106 -2.53 -5.34 -1.60
C TYR A 106 -2.69 -5.03 -3.08
N CYS A 107 -3.87 -5.30 -3.61
CA CYS A 107 -4.16 -5.04 -5.02
C CYS A 107 -5.59 -4.56 -5.22
N SER A 108 -5.80 -3.84 -6.31
CA SER A 108 -7.15 -3.54 -6.79
C SER A 108 -7.59 -4.48 -7.89
N LEU A 109 -8.91 -4.63 -8.04
CA LEU A 109 -9.55 -5.15 -9.24
C LEU A 109 -10.67 -4.20 -9.66
N LEU A 110 -10.79 -3.93 -10.95
CA LEU A 110 -11.95 -3.27 -11.51
C LEU A 110 -13.07 -4.29 -11.72
N LEU A 111 -14.14 -4.17 -10.93
CA LEU A 111 -15.36 -4.97 -11.09
C LEU A 111 -16.46 -4.13 -11.73
N ASP A 112 -17.55 -4.77 -12.15
CA ASP A 112 -18.75 -4.07 -12.67
C ASP A 112 -19.34 -3.05 -11.69
N THR A 113 -19.12 -3.26 -10.38
CA THR A 113 -19.57 -2.36 -9.31
C THR A 113 -18.59 -1.22 -9.01
N GLY A 114 -17.48 -1.14 -9.74
CA GLY A 114 -16.36 -0.23 -9.50
C GLY A 114 -15.12 -0.95 -8.94
N PRO A 115 -14.03 -0.20 -8.73
CA PRO A 115 -12.78 -0.74 -8.23
C PRO A 115 -12.90 -1.23 -6.78
N ARG A 116 -12.27 -2.36 -6.49
CA ARG A 116 -12.25 -3.01 -5.17
C ARG A 116 -10.83 -3.32 -4.73
N LEU A 117 -10.53 -3.06 -3.46
CA LEU A 117 -9.28 -3.40 -2.81
C LEU A 117 -9.36 -4.76 -2.12
N TYR A 118 -8.24 -5.48 -2.20
CA TYR A 118 -8.03 -6.77 -1.56
C TYR A 118 -6.68 -6.77 -0.83
N SER A 119 -6.65 -7.44 0.32
CA SER A 119 -5.42 -7.88 0.98
C SER A 119 -5.25 -9.38 0.76
N ILE A 120 -4.04 -9.78 0.45
CA ILE A 120 -3.65 -11.16 0.15
C ILE A 120 -2.55 -11.53 1.14
N HIS A 121 -2.89 -12.42 2.06
CA HIS A 121 -1.99 -13.06 2.99
C HIS A 121 -1.58 -14.43 2.42
N THR A 122 -0.65 -15.14 3.07
CA THR A 122 -0.27 -16.49 2.62
C THR A 122 -1.43 -17.49 2.70
N ASP A 123 -2.34 -17.30 3.66
CA ASP A 123 -3.44 -18.19 4.02
C ASP A 123 -4.83 -17.63 3.70
N SER A 124 -4.99 -16.31 3.62
CA SER A 124 -6.28 -15.66 3.36
C SER A 124 -6.24 -14.65 2.21
N ILE A 125 -7.43 -14.37 1.66
CA ILE A 125 -7.70 -13.19 0.84
C ILE A 125 -8.87 -12.48 1.50
N GLU A 126 -8.70 -11.19 1.78
CA GLU A 126 -9.72 -10.38 2.41
C GLU A 126 -10.06 -9.20 1.50
N ARG A 127 -11.34 -8.84 1.48
CA ARG A 127 -11.84 -7.69 0.75
C ARG A 127 -12.00 -6.53 1.72
N PHE A 128 -11.67 -5.34 1.25
CA PHE A 128 -11.90 -4.11 2.01
C PHE A 128 -13.39 -3.77 2.04
N GLU A 129 -13.89 -3.44 3.22
CA GLU A 129 -15.28 -3.00 3.41
C GLU A 129 -15.54 -1.64 2.75
N ASP A 130 -16.78 -1.41 2.35
CA ASP A 130 -17.17 -0.12 1.80
C ASP A 130 -17.01 0.99 2.86
N ASN A 131 -16.45 2.13 2.43
CA ASN A 131 -16.16 3.28 3.28
C ASN A 131 -15.19 2.94 4.43
N SER A 132 -14.15 2.16 4.14
CA SER A 132 -13.12 1.77 5.10
C SER A 132 -11.76 2.40 4.79
N ILE A 133 -10.94 2.51 5.83
CA ILE A 133 -9.52 2.85 5.75
C ILE A 133 -8.73 1.73 6.41
N SER A 134 -7.60 1.38 5.81
CA SER A 134 -6.60 0.55 6.46
C SER A 134 -5.23 1.20 6.39
N ILE A 135 -4.50 1.11 7.50
CA ILE A 135 -3.11 1.53 7.61
C ILE A 135 -2.24 0.29 7.54
N LEU A 136 -1.40 0.25 6.51
CA LEU A 136 -0.59 -0.91 6.19
C LEU A 136 0.86 -0.53 6.47
N SER A 137 1.37 -0.99 7.61
CA SER A 137 2.72 -0.67 8.06
C SER A 137 3.43 -1.91 8.63
N ALA A 138 4.72 -2.06 8.30
CA ALA A 138 5.55 -3.22 8.64
C ALA A 138 5.98 -3.27 10.12
N LYS A 139 5.91 -2.12 10.81
CA LYS A 139 5.79 -2.05 12.27
C LYS A 139 4.44 -1.40 12.51
N HIS A 140 3.65 -1.90 13.46
CA HIS A 140 2.48 -1.19 13.96
C HIS A 140 2.96 0.17 14.53
N ALA A 141 3.15 1.16 13.65
CA ALA A 141 3.47 2.51 14.04
C ALA A 141 2.30 2.90 14.93
N ASP A 142 2.59 3.20 16.20
CA ASP A 142 1.56 3.61 17.14
C ASP A 142 0.81 4.80 16.51
N PRO A 143 -0.44 4.60 16.05
CA PRO A 143 -1.11 5.61 15.28
C PRO A 143 -1.58 6.75 16.18
N THR A 144 -1.36 6.70 17.49
CA THR A 144 -1.79 7.71 18.46
C THR A 144 -1.44 9.13 18.02
N ASN A 145 -0.25 9.34 17.45
CA ASN A 145 0.20 10.66 16.98
C ASN A 145 -0.54 11.19 15.74
N ILE A 146 -1.17 10.31 14.97
CA ILE A 146 -1.93 10.61 13.75
C ILE A 146 -3.42 10.23 13.88
N LEU A 147 -3.88 9.86 15.07
CA LEU A 147 -5.21 9.28 15.27
C LEU A 147 -6.31 10.28 14.90
N LEU A 148 -6.12 11.56 15.22
CA LEU A 148 -7.08 12.62 14.88
C LEU A 148 -7.22 12.77 13.35
N GLU A 149 -6.11 12.78 12.62
CA GLU A 149 -6.11 12.85 11.17
C GLU A 149 -6.76 11.61 10.54
N LEU A 150 -6.48 10.41 11.08
CA LEU A 150 -7.08 9.16 10.62
C LEU A 150 -8.59 9.15 10.87
N GLN A 151 -9.05 9.61 12.04
CA GLN A 151 -10.48 9.75 12.34
C GLN A 151 -11.16 10.78 11.43
N GLN A 152 -10.50 11.89 11.14
CA GLN A 152 -11.02 12.90 10.22
C GLN A 152 -11.12 12.35 8.79
N LEU A 153 -10.09 11.63 8.33
CA LEU A 153 -10.08 10.96 7.03
C LEU A 153 -11.22 9.94 6.95
N GLN A 154 -11.40 9.09 7.97
CA GLN A 154 -12.45 8.07 8.05
C GLN A 154 -13.85 8.68 7.97
N LYS A 155 -14.11 9.77 8.69
CA LYS A 155 -15.40 10.47 8.65
C LYS A 155 -15.66 11.20 7.33
N SER A 156 -14.61 11.43 6.54
CA SER A 156 -14.65 12.22 5.31
C SER A 156 -14.57 11.38 4.04
N ILE A 157 -14.60 10.05 4.15
CA ILE A 157 -14.67 9.16 2.98
C ILE A 157 -15.98 9.43 2.25
N LYS A 158 -15.89 9.67 0.94
CA LYS A 158 -17.03 9.92 0.08
C LYS A 158 -16.85 9.23 -1.27
N PRO A 159 -17.90 8.61 -1.82
CA PRO A 159 -17.90 8.14 -3.20
C PRO A 159 -17.54 9.26 -4.20
N VAL A 160 -16.91 8.91 -5.31
CA VAL A 160 -16.59 9.84 -6.42
C VAL A 160 -17.82 10.56 -6.93
N LYS A 161 -18.96 9.84 -7.03
CA LYS A 161 -20.21 10.40 -7.53
C LYS A 161 -20.82 11.51 -6.66
N GLU A 162 -20.33 11.70 -5.43
CA GLU A 162 -20.74 12.81 -4.57
C GLU A 162 -19.95 14.10 -4.82
N PHE A 163 -18.91 14.05 -5.65
CA PHE A 163 -18.13 15.23 -6.05
C PHE A 163 -18.64 15.79 -7.37
N VAL A 164 -18.42 17.10 -7.58
CA VAL A 164 -18.77 17.78 -8.83
C VAL A 164 -17.95 17.26 -10.00
N ASP A 165 -16.68 16.94 -9.76
CA ASP A 165 -15.73 16.41 -10.73
C ASP A 165 -14.63 15.58 -10.02
N GLU A 166 -13.84 14.84 -10.82
CA GLU A 166 -12.74 13.99 -10.33
C GLU A 166 -11.64 14.80 -9.65
N LEU A 167 -11.34 16.01 -10.15
CA LEU A 167 -10.30 16.87 -9.58
C LEU A 167 -10.66 17.30 -8.16
N SER A 168 -11.92 17.60 -7.91
CA SER A 168 -12.48 17.94 -6.60
C SER A 168 -12.37 16.75 -5.64
N CYS A 169 -12.62 15.54 -6.14
CA CYS A 169 -12.44 14.31 -5.37
C CYS A 169 -10.98 14.07 -4.98
N ILE A 170 -10.06 14.11 -5.96
CA ILE A 170 -8.61 13.97 -5.74
C ILE A 170 -8.12 15.02 -4.74
N SER A 171 -8.50 16.28 -4.94
CA SER A 171 -8.12 17.40 -4.07
C SER A 171 -8.62 17.21 -2.63
N HIS A 172 -9.83 16.68 -2.45
CA HIS A 172 -10.39 16.39 -1.13
C HIS A 172 -9.55 15.36 -0.37
N TYR A 173 -9.20 14.24 -1.01
CA TYR A 173 -8.39 13.21 -0.38
C TYR A 173 -6.95 13.67 -0.13
N LEU A 174 -6.31 14.33 -1.10
CA LEU A 174 -4.95 14.84 -0.93
C LEU A 174 -4.84 15.83 0.25
N ARG A 175 -5.84 16.71 0.43
CA ARG A 175 -5.89 17.65 1.55
C ARG A 175 -5.90 16.93 2.91
N LEU A 176 -6.59 15.79 3.01
CA LEU A 176 -6.68 15.02 4.25
C LEU A 176 -5.47 14.11 4.48
N ILE A 177 -4.82 13.65 3.42
CA ILE A 177 -3.69 12.72 3.48
C ILE A 177 -2.35 13.43 3.76
N LYS A 178 -2.10 14.59 3.14
CA LYS A 178 -0.83 15.34 3.30
C LYS A 178 -0.40 15.55 4.76
N PRO A 179 -1.30 15.95 5.69
CA PRO A 179 -0.95 16.11 7.10
C PRO A 179 -0.48 14.81 7.78
N ILE A 180 -1.03 13.66 7.39
CA ILE A 180 -0.66 12.34 7.94
C ILE A 180 0.80 12.02 7.58
N PHE A 181 1.18 12.23 6.32
CA PHE A 181 2.56 12.00 5.87
C PHE A 181 3.56 12.97 6.49
N LYS A 182 3.18 14.23 6.68
CA LYS A 182 4.03 15.23 7.37
C LYS A 182 4.31 14.83 8.82
N LYS A 183 3.28 14.37 9.53
CA LYS A 183 3.41 13.89 10.91
C LYS A 183 4.22 12.61 11.02
N THR A 184 3.93 11.60 10.20
CA THR A 184 4.70 10.34 10.20
C THR A 184 6.18 10.57 9.85
N HIS A 185 6.48 11.47 8.92
CA HIS A 185 7.87 11.86 8.65
C HIS A 185 8.58 12.45 9.86
N THR A 186 7.91 13.32 10.63
CA THR A 186 8.48 13.98 11.82
C THR A 186 8.86 12.97 12.91
N LEU A 187 8.18 11.83 12.95
CA LEU A 187 8.47 10.72 13.87
C LEU A 187 9.64 9.85 13.41
N GLY A 188 10.22 10.12 12.23
CA GLY A 188 11.28 9.31 11.61
C GLY A 188 10.75 8.05 10.94
N ASP A 189 9.44 7.94 10.78
CA ASP A 189 8.77 6.71 10.41
C ASP A 189 8.68 6.50 8.89
N SER A 190 8.65 7.59 8.12
CA SER A 190 8.40 7.56 6.69
C SER A 190 8.99 8.78 5.96
N SER A 191 8.91 8.74 4.63
CA SER A 191 9.17 9.91 3.80
C SER A 191 7.97 10.85 3.87
N MET A 192 8.24 12.16 3.83
CA MET A 192 7.20 13.17 3.73
C MET A 192 6.46 13.07 2.39
N ASP A 193 7.20 12.75 1.33
CA ASP A 193 6.68 12.55 -0.03
C ASP A 193 6.05 11.17 -0.17
N PHE A 194 5.01 11.10 -1.01
CA PHE A 194 4.26 9.87 -1.23
C PHE A 194 3.79 9.75 -2.68
N HIS A 195 3.55 8.52 -3.12
CA HIS A 195 2.78 8.28 -4.34
C HIS A 195 1.32 8.12 -3.99
N VAL A 196 0.45 8.57 -4.89
CA VAL A 196 -1.00 8.39 -4.81
C VAL A 196 -1.51 7.66 -6.04
N TYR A 197 -2.41 6.73 -5.80
CA TYR A 197 -3.29 6.13 -6.78
C TYR A 197 -4.73 6.45 -6.40
N PHE A 198 -5.47 6.98 -7.35
CA PHE A 198 -6.91 7.16 -7.28
C PHE A 198 -7.54 6.34 -8.40
N GLY A 199 -8.47 5.44 -8.06
CA GLY A 199 -9.15 4.61 -9.05
C GLY A 199 -10.66 4.75 -8.95
N ALA A 200 -11.33 4.91 -10.09
CA ALA A 200 -12.78 4.95 -10.21
C ALA A 200 -13.22 4.21 -11.49
N SER A 201 -14.53 4.06 -11.69
CA SER A 201 -15.07 3.43 -12.91
C SER A 201 -14.72 4.20 -14.19
N THR A 202 -14.45 5.50 -14.07
CA THR A 202 -14.16 6.43 -15.17
C THR A 202 -12.70 6.47 -15.57
N GLY A 203 -11.80 5.92 -14.75
CA GLY A 203 -10.36 5.94 -14.99
C GLY A 203 -9.56 5.94 -13.69
N TYR A 204 -8.29 6.31 -13.80
CA TYR A 204 -7.39 6.40 -12.66
C TYR A 204 -6.51 7.65 -12.75
N TYR A 205 -6.01 8.07 -11.60
CA TYR A 205 -4.98 9.09 -11.46
C TYR A 205 -3.84 8.52 -10.63
N PHE A 206 -2.61 8.66 -11.11
CA PHE A 206 -1.41 8.14 -10.47
C PHE A 206 -0.29 9.16 -10.52
N GLU A 207 0.18 9.62 -9.36
CA GLU A 207 1.23 10.65 -9.31
C GLU A 207 2.13 10.52 -8.08
N HIS A 208 3.32 11.10 -8.18
CA HIS A 208 4.16 11.44 -7.06
C HIS A 208 3.76 12.81 -6.48
N ILE A 209 3.51 12.86 -5.18
CA ILE A 209 3.17 14.09 -4.46
C ILE A 209 4.37 14.55 -3.63
N PRO A 210 5.10 15.59 -4.07
CA PRO A 210 6.08 16.24 -3.22
C PRO A 210 5.33 16.93 -2.07
N ASN A 211 5.71 16.63 -0.84
CA ASN A 211 5.08 17.17 0.35
C ASN A 211 6.04 18.13 1.07
N THR A 212 6.79 18.91 0.28
CA THR A 212 7.95 19.70 0.71
C THR A 212 7.62 21.06 1.33
N TYR A 213 6.35 21.35 1.65
CA TYR A 213 5.90 22.62 2.24
C TYR A 213 4.83 22.41 3.32
#